data_AF-A0A925NV60-F1
#
_entry.id   AF-A0A925NV60-F1
#
_cell.length_a   1.000
_cell.length_b   1.000
_cell.length_c   1.000
_cell.angle_alpha   90.00
_cell.angle_beta   90.00
_cell.angle_gamma   90.00
#
_symmetry.space_group_name_H-M   'P 1'
#
loop_
_entity.id
_entity.type
_entity.pdbx_description
1 polymer ?
#
loop_
_entity_poly.entity_id
_entity_poly.type
_entity_poly.pdbx_seq_one_letter_code
_entity_poly.pdbx_strand_id
1 'polypeptide(L)'
;MILDESRVLAEKENLAVNAIYLYSDQGFILTETGNPEEGMKYYEKATDLIGKSKLSKGDLDKLMTHVGLWKFYTLTAQGDYEKAKAEADKVKQTIDSRKNHGEEMFLNSLMGYLAFKQGNYDEAIQYFSKADAEDPLNWYYQAMAYQKMGDTQNAGKLMEKIKTSNVNSMNLALVRNKTLGSLAMEE
;
A
#
# COMPACT_ATOMS: atom_id res chain seq x y z
N MET A 1 5.99 13.99 15.10
CA MET A 1 5.79 15.40 15.53
C MET A 1 4.81 16.11 14.59
N ILE A 2 5.12 16.37 13.32
CA ILE A 2 4.21 17.10 12.40
C ILE A 2 2.88 16.37 12.13
N LEU A 3 2.90 15.05 11.95
CA LEU A 3 1.69 14.27 11.64
C LEU A 3 0.70 14.19 12.83
N ASP A 4 1.24 14.02 14.05
CA ASP A 4 0.43 14.02 15.27
C ASP A 4 -0.22 15.38 15.54
N GLU A 5 0.55 16.47 15.38
CA GLU A 5 0.04 17.84 15.53
C GLU A 5 -1.05 18.13 14.48
N SER A 6 -0.82 17.73 13.23
CA SER A 6 -1.80 17.89 12.14
C SER A 6 -3.10 17.12 12.42
N ARG A 7 -2.99 15.92 12.99
CA ARG A 7 -4.16 15.12 13.38
C ARG A 7 -4.94 15.75 14.52
N VAL A 8 -4.25 16.15 15.59
CA VAL A 8 -4.89 16.81 16.75
C VAL A 8 -5.58 18.10 16.32
N LEU A 9 -4.97 18.86 15.40
CA LEU A 9 -5.61 20.04 14.82
C LEU A 9 -6.84 19.65 14.00
N ALA A 10 -6.77 18.64 13.13
CA ALA A 10 -7.92 18.21 12.33
C ALA A 10 -9.10 17.76 13.20
N GLU A 11 -8.84 17.06 14.31
CA GLU A 11 -9.87 16.67 15.28
C GLU A 11 -10.51 17.89 15.95
N LYS A 12 -9.67 18.83 16.41
CA LYS A 12 -10.12 20.06 17.06
C LYS A 12 -10.98 20.92 16.13
N GLU A 13 -10.60 21.01 14.86
CA GLU A 13 -11.29 21.80 13.84
C GLU A 13 -12.46 21.03 13.18
N ASN A 14 -12.82 19.84 13.68
CA ASN A 14 -13.88 18.98 13.16
C ASN A 14 -13.73 18.60 11.67
N LEU A 15 -12.49 18.50 11.19
CA LEU A 15 -12.15 18.09 9.83
C LEU A 15 -12.09 16.55 9.76
N ALA A 16 -13.26 15.90 9.89
CA ALA A 16 -13.36 14.44 10.00
C ALA A 16 -12.64 13.69 8.87
N VAL A 17 -12.80 14.14 7.63
CA VAL A 17 -12.14 13.55 6.45
C VAL A 17 -10.62 13.62 6.57
N ASN A 18 -10.07 14.76 6.98
CA ASN A 18 -8.63 14.94 7.15
C ASN A 18 -8.10 14.03 8.27
N ALA A 19 -8.81 13.97 9.40
CA ALA A 19 -8.43 13.10 10.51
C ALA A 19 -8.41 11.62 10.09
N ILE A 20 -9.36 11.16 9.27
CA ILE A 20 -9.41 9.78 8.73
C ILE A 20 -8.17 9.46 7.89
N TYR A 21 -7.77 10.36 6.97
CA TYR A 21 -6.57 10.16 6.17
C TYR A 21 -5.31 10.16 7.04
N LEU A 22 -5.20 11.10 7.98
CA LEU A 22 -4.05 11.18 8.89
C LEU A 22 -3.92 9.93 9.78
N TYR A 23 -5.05 9.35 10.21
CA TYR A 23 -5.05 8.08 10.91
C TYR A 23 -4.57 6.92 10.02
N SER A 24 -4.96 6.92 8.76
CA SER A 24 -4.50 5.90 7.79
C SER A 24 -2.99 6.03 7.54
N ASP A 25 -2.48 7.25 7.35
CA ASP A 25 -1.05 7.51 7.17
C ASP A 25 -0.23 7.06 8.39
N GLN A 26 -0.74 7.27 9.60
CA GLN A 26 -0.11 6.77 10.83
C GLN A 26 -0.06 5.24 10.87
N GLY A 27 -1.16 4.58 10.50
CA GLY A 27 -1.22 3.13 10.40
C GLY A 27 -0.16 2.56 9.43
N PHE A 28 -0.02 3.22 8.28
CA PHE A 28 0.96 2.84 7.26
C PHE A 28 2.40 3.07 7.74
N ILE A 29 2.72 4.23 8.29
CA ILE A 29 4.07 4.55 8.80
C ILE A 29 4.47 3.57 9.91
N LEU A 30 3.55 3.23 10.82
CA LEU A 30 3.83 2.25 11.87
C LEU A 30 4.08 0.85 11.31
N THR A 31 3.38 0.48 10.24
CA THR A 31 3.66 -0.77 9.51
C THR A 31 5.08 -0.77 8.95
N GLU A 32 5.48 0.28 8.23
CA GLU A 32 6.81 0.38 7.62
C GLU A 32 7.95 0.52 8.64
N THR A 33 7.67 1.06 9.83
CA THR A 33 8.66 1.22 10.91
C THR A 33 8.70 0.03 11.88
N GLY A 34 8.03 -1.08 11.53
CA GLY A 34 8.13 -2.35 12.26
C GLY A 34 7.14 -2.52 13.41
N ASN A 35 6.11 -1.66 13.52
CA ASN A 35 5.05 -1.71 14.54
C ASN A 35 3.65 -1.89 13.92
N PRO A 36 3.40 -2.92 13.09
CA PRO A 36 2.15 -3.07 12.36
C PRO A 36 0.93 -3.31 13.27
N GLU A 37 1.10 -3.91 14.45
CA GLU A 37 0.00 -4.09 15.42
C GLU A 37 -0.53 -2.75 15.95
N GLU A 38 0.37 -1.81 16.26
CA GLU A 38 -0.03 -0.45 16.65
C GLU A 38 -0.63 0.30 15.45
N GLY A 39 -0.09 0.09 14.25
CA GLY A 39 -0.63 0.64 13.02
C GLY A 39 -2.09 0.23 12.78
N MET A 40 -2.44 -1.04 13.03
CA MET A 40 -3.82 -1.52 12.92
C MET A 40 -4.81 -0.77 13.81
N LYS A 41 -4.40 -0.37 15.02
CA LYS A 41 -5.27 0.41 15.92
C LYS A 41 -5.66 1.76 15.32
N TYR A 42 -4.79 2.37 14.51
CA TYR A 42 -5.10 3.63 13.84
C TYR A 42 -6.09 3.46 12.70
N TYR A 43 -6.05 2.35 11.95
CA TYR A 43 -7.09 2.05 10.98
C TYR A 43 -8.46 1.77 11.63
N GLU A 44 -8.49 1.15 12.81
CA GLU A 44 -9.73 0.98 13.56
C GLU A 44 -10.31 2.33 14.02
N LYS A 45 -9.46 3.27 14.46
CA LYS A 45 -9.89 4.65 14.75
C LYS A 45 -10.45 5.36 13.51
N ALA A 46 -9.78 5.22 12.36
CA ALA A 46 -10.27 5.76 11.10
C ALA A 46 -11.66 5.18 10.75
N THR A 47 -11.83 3.86 10.91
CA THR A 47 -13.09 3.16 10.64
C THR A 47 -14.22 3.62 11.57
N ASP A 48 -13.95 3.76 12.87
CA ASP A 48 -14.91 4.29 13.85
C ASP A 48 -15.33 5.73 13.51
N LEU A 49 -14.39 6.58 13.12
CA LEU A 49 -14.67 7.95 12.72
C LEU A 49 -15.51 8.02 11.43
N ILE A 50 -15.26 7.13 10.47
CA ILE A 50 -16.11 6.98 9.27
C ILE A 50 -17.55 6.59 9.70
N GLY A 51 -17.71 5.61 10.60
CA GLY A 51 -19.02 5.17 11.07
C GLY A 51 -19.83 6.24 11.81
N LYS A 52 -19.15 7.22 12.43
CA LYS A 52 -19.77 8.37 13.11
C LYS A 52 -20.02 9.57 12.19
N SER A 53 -19.49 9.54 10.97
CA SER A 53 -19.54 10.66 10.04
C SER A 53 -20.90 10.77 9.35
N LYS A 54 -21.39 11.99 9.13
CA LYS A 54 -22.66 12.27 8.44
C LYS A 54 -22.46 12.54 6.93
N LEU A 55 -21.49 11.87 6.33
CA LEU A 55 -21.14 12.03 4.91
C LEU A 55 -22.09 11.25 4.01
N SER A 56 -22.04 11.51 2.70
CA SER A 56 -22.80 10.72 1.75
C SER A 56 -22.31 9.27 1.73
N LYS A 57 -23.18 8.32 1.34
CA LYS A 57 -22.77 6.91 1.18
C LYS A 57 -21.55 6.77 0.27
N GLY A 58 -21.50 7.50 -0.84
CA GLY A 58 -20.36 7.45 -1.76
C GLY A 58 -19.06 7.93 -1.14
N ASP A 59 -19.10 8.94 -0.26
CA ASP A 59 -17.93 9.41 0.48
C ASP A 59 -17.50 8.42 1.55
N LEU A 60 -18.45 7.82 2.28
CA LEU A 60 -18.18 6.78 3.26
C LEU A 60 -17.54 5.56 2.60
N ASP A 61 -18.09 5.10 1.47
CA ASP A 61 -17.56 3.97 0.70
C ASP A 61 -16.13 4.26 0.19
N LYS A 62 -15.86 5.51 -0.23
CA LYS A 62 -14.50 5.96 -0.62
C LYS A 62 -13.52 5.85 0.54
N LEU A 63 -13.89 6.38 1.70
CA LEU A 63 -13.03 6.42 2.89
C LEU A 63 -12.79 5.01 3.43
N MET A 64 -13.84 4.17 3.47
CA MET A 64 -13.72 2.76 3.85
C MET A 64 -12.82 1.99 2.88
N THR A 65 -12.92 2.25 1.58
CA THR A 65 -12.05 1.65 0.56
C THR A 65 -10.59 2.03 0.80
N HIS A 66 -10.32 3.32 1.03
CA HIS A 66 -8.98 3.80 1.33
C HIS A 66 -8.37 3.13 2.56
N VAL A 67 -9.10 3.13 3.69
CA VAL A 67 -8.64 2.47 4.93
C VAL A 67 -8.46 0.96 4.71
N GLY A 68 -9.39 0.32 4.01
CA GLY A 68 -9.35 -1.12 3.73
C GLY A 68 -8.12 -1.54 2.90
N LEU A 69 -7.73 -0.74 1.90
CA LEU A 69 -6.50 -0.98 1.13
C LEU A 69 -5.27 -0.96 2.03
N TRP A 70 -5.16 -0.01 2.96
CA TRP A 70 -4.03 0.04 3.89
C TRP A 70 -4.05 -1.07 4.94
N LYS A 71 -5.23 -1.48 5.43
CA LYS A 71 -5.36 -2.68 6.27
C LYS A 71 -4.90 -3.92 5.52
N PHE A 72 -5.31 -4.08 4.26
CA PHE A 72 -4.88 -5.17 3.40
C PHE A 72 -3.34 -5.20 3.26
N TYR A 73 -2.72 -4.05 2.99
CA TYR A 73 -1.27 -3.92 2.95
C TYR A 73 -0.60 -4.38 4.26
N THR A 74 -1.07 -3.87 5.41
CA THR A 74 -0.51 -4.20 6.72
C THR A 74 -0.65 -5.68 7.07
N LEU A 75 -1.81 -6.29 6.83
CA LEU A 75 -2.03 -7.73 7.05
C LEU A 75 -1.10 -8.58 6.18
N THR A 76 -0.90 -8.17 4.92
CA THR A 76 0.05 -8.82 4.00
C THR A 76 1.49 -8.71 4.51
N ALA A 77 1.89 -7.54 5.01
CA ALA A 77 3.22 -7.31 5.58
C ALA A 77 3.45 -8.19 6.83
N GLN A 78 2.42 -8.39 7.65
CA GLN A 78 2.45 -9.26 8.84
C GLN A 78 2.43 -10.76 8.52
N GLY A 79 2.13 -11.15 7.28
CA GLY A 79 1.99 -12.55 6.88
C GLY A 79 0.61 -13.17 7.22
N ASP A 80 -0.36 -12.37 7.67
CA ASP A 80 -1.73 -12.82 7.93
C ASP A 80 -2.54 -12.85 6.63
N TYR A 81 -2.16 -13.76 5.72
CA TYR A 81 -2.67 -13.79 4.35
C TYR A 81 -4.17 -14.09 4.26
N GLU A 82 -4.71 -14.86 5.18
CA GLU A 82 -6.15 -15.17 5.23
C GLU A 82 -6.96 -13.90 5.50
N LYS A 83 -6.58 -13.11 6.51
CA LYS A 83 -7.25 -11.84 6.79
C LYS A 83 -6.98 -10.81 5.69
N ALA A 84 -5.77 -10.79 5.14
CA ALA A 84 -5.41 -9.93 4.02
C ALA A 84 -6.35 -10.14 2.82
N LYS A 85 -6.57 -11.40 2.45
CA LYS A 85 -7.48 -11.78 1.36
C LYS A 85 -8.93 -11.40 1.66
N ALA A 86 -9.41 -11.65 2.88
CA ALA A 86 -10.76 -11.26 3.28
C ALA A 86 -11.00 -9.74 3.18
N GLU A 87 -10.02 -8.92 3.59
CA GLU A 87 -10.11 -7.46 3.45
C GLU A 87 -10.02 -7.04 1.97
N ALA A 88 -9.15 -7.67 1.18
CA ALA A 88 -9.05 -7.42 -0.26
C ALA A 88 -10.37 -7.71 -0.99
N ASP A 89 -11.03 -8.83 -0.71
CA ASP A 89 -12.31 -9.20 -1.31
C ASP A 89 -13.42 -8.18 -0.99
N LYS A 90 -13.47 -7.71 0.25
CA LYS A 90 -14.41 -6.68 0.69
C LYS A 90 -14.18 -5.35 -0.03
N VAL A 91 -12.92 -4.93 -0.12
CA VAL A 91 -12.54 -3.70 -0.82
C VAL A 91 -12.86 -3.80 -2.30
N LYS A 92 -12.53 -4.94 -2.93
CA LYS A 92 -12.79 -5.20 -4.35
C LYS A 92 -14.25 -5.03 -4.72
N GLN A 93 -15.18 -5.57 -3.91
CA GLN A 93 -16.62 -5.41 -4.17
C GLN A 93 -17.04 -3.94 -4.26
N THR A 94 -16.48 -3.10 -3.38
CA THR A 94 -16.75 -1.66 -3.36
C THR A 94 -16.15 -0.97 -4.59
N ILE A 95 -14.91 -1.29 -4.94
CA ILE A 95 -14.22 -0.75 -6.12
C ILE A 95 -14.96 -1.10 -7.41
N ASP A 96 -15.34 -2.37 -7.59
CA ASP A 96 -16.08 -2.86 -8.77
C ASP A 96 -17.40 -2.10 -8.94
N SER A 97 -18.09 -1.79 -7.83
CA SER A 97 -19.35 -1.04 -7.86
C SER A 97 -19.17 0.43 -8.25
N ARG A 98 -18.05 1.04 -7.84
CA ARG A 98 -17.72 2.46 -8.08
C ARG A 98 -17.02 2.68 -9.41
N LYS A 99 -16.45 1.63 -10.01
CA LYS A 99 -15.69 1.67 -11.27
C LYS A 99 -14.56 2.71 -11.25
N ASN A 100 -13.89 2.85 -10.11
CA ASN A 100 -12.78 3.78 -9.97
C ASN A 100 -11.48 3.09 -10.40
N HIS A 101 -10.97 3.48 -11.58
CA HIS A 101 -9.76 2.91 -12.16
C HIS A 101 -8.52 3.10 -11.27
N GLY A 102 -8.39 4.23 -10.58
CA GLY A 102 -7.26 4.47 -9.69
C GLY A 102 -7.29 3.56 -8.45
N GLU A 103 -8.47 3.33 -7.88
CA GLU A 103 -8.65 2.38 -6.78
C GLU A 103 -8.36 0.94 -7.26
N GLU A 104 -8.79 0.58 -8.47
CA GLU A 104 -8.50 -0.72 -9.09
C GLU A 104 -7.00 -0.94 -9.32
N MET A 105 -6.29 0.06 -9.85
CA MET A 105 -4.84 -0.01 -10.03
C MET A 105 -4.12 -0.18 -8.68
N PHE A 106 -4.55 0.54 -7.64
CA PHE A 106 -3.94 0.40 -6.31
C PHE A 106 -4.24 -0.97 -5.68
N LEU A 107 -5.46 -1.49 -5.84
CA LEU A 107 -5.78 -2.87 -5.42
C LEU A 107 -4.88 -3.88 -6.14
N ASN A 108 -4.66 -3.73 -7.45
CA ASN A 108 -3.75 -4.61 -8.20
C ASN A 108 -2.30 -4.52 -7.67
N SER A 109 -1.79 -3.33 -7.31
CA SER A 109 -0.48 -3.22 -6.63
C SER A 109 -0.42 -4.09 -5.37
N LEU A 110 -1.44 -4.02 -4.53
CA LEU A 110 -1.49 -4.76 -3.27
C LEU A 110 -1.68 -6.27 -3.45
N MET A 111 -2.48 -6.69 -4.44
CA MET A 111 -2.61 -8.10 -4.83
C MET A 111 -1.28 -8.66 -5.34
N GLY A 112 -0.53 -7.87 -6.12
CA GLY A 112 0.83 -8.23 -6.54
C GLY A 112 1.77 -8.39 -5.35
N TYR A 113 1.70 -7.48 -4.37
CA TYR A 113 2.47 -7.59 -3.14
C TYR A 113 2.11 -8.82 -2.32
N LEU A 114 0.82 -9.15 -2.18
CA LEU A 114 0.36 -10.38 -1.52
C LEU A 114 0.92 -11.63 -2.19
N ALA A 115 0.75 -11.75 -3.50
CA ALA A 115 1.26 -12.87 -4.28
C ALA A 115 2.79 -13.01 -4.15
N PHE A 116 3.52 -11.89 -4.20
CA PHE A 116 4.97 -11.87 -3.98
C PHE A 116 5.35 -12.41 -2.60
N LYS A 117 4.65 -11.97 -1.54
CA LYS A 117 4.90 -12.40 -0.16
C LYS A 117 4.56 -13.88 0.05
N GLN A 118 3.59 -14.42 -0.69
CA GLN A 118 3.25 -15.84 -0.70
C GLN A 118 4.21 -16.71 -1.54
N GLY A 119 5.13 -16.09 -2.29
CA GLY A 119 6.05 -16.80 -3.19
C GLY A 119 5.46 -17.10 -4.58
N ASN A 120 4.27 -16.61 -4.88
CA ASN A 120 3.60 -16.76 -6.17
C ASN A 120 4.11 -15.70 -7.15
N TYR A 121 5.36 -15.82 -7.59
CA TYR A 121 6.06 -14.76 -8.33
C TYR A 121 5.45 -14.46 -9.71
N ASP A 122 5.00 -15.48 -10.45
CA ASP A 122 4.31 -15.29 -11.73
C ASP A 122 3.01 -14.48 -11.57
N GLU A 123 2.21 -14.82 -10.56
CA GLU A 123 0.96 -14.14 -10.25
C GLU A 123 1.22 -12.70 -9.79
N ALA A 124 2.28 -12.48 -8.99
CA ALA A 124 2.69 -11.15 -8.57
C ALA A 124 2.99 -10.25 -9.78
N ILE A 125 3.77 -10.75 -10.75
CA ILE A 125 4.10 -10.01 -11.98
C ILE A 125 2.83 -9.68 -12.78
N GLN A 126 1.89 -10.61 -12.89
CA GLN A 126 0.61 -10.37 -13.57
C GLN A 126 -0.20 -9.26 -12.91
N TYR A 127 -0.31 -9.25 -11.58
CA TYR A 127 -1.02 -8.18 -10.86
C TYR A 127 -0.32 -6.82 -11.03
N PHE A 128 1.01 -6.77 -10.87
CA PHE A 128 1.76 -5.53 -11.06
C PHE A 128 1.66 -4.99 -12.49
N SER A 129 1.44 -5.84 -13.50
CA SER A 129 1.19 -5.39 -14.89
C SER A 129 -0.15 -4.66 -15.08
N LYS A 130 -1.10 -4.86 -14.17
CA LYS A 130 -2.42 -4.20 -14.12
C LYS A 130 -2.46 -3.02 -13.15
N ALA A 131 -1.36 -2.79 -12.43
CA ALA A 131 -1.21 -1.74 -11.46
C ALA A 131 -0.67 -0.45 -12.10
N ASP A 132 -0.37 0.55 -11.29
CA ASP A 132 0.34 1.74 -11.77
C ASP A 132 1.73 1.39 -12.28
N ALA A 133 1.92 1.52 -13.60
CA ALA A 133 3.16 1.27 -14.29
C ALA A 133 4.24 2.31 -13.97
N GLU A 134 3.88 3.42 -13.32
CA GLU A 134 4.80 4.47 -12.89
C GLU A 134 5.09 4.46 -11.37
N ASP A 135 4.56 3.48 -10.63
CA ASP A 135 4.87 3.32 -9.20
C ASP A 135 6.21 2.58 -9.00
N PRO A 136 7.23 3.23 -8.42
CA PRO A 136 8.52 2.60 -8.14
C PRO A 136 8.45 1.41 -7.19
N LEU A 137 7.43 1.35 -6.32
CA LEU A 137 7.25 0.22 -5.43
C LEU A 137 6.85 -1.05 -6.19
N ASN A 138 6.00 -0.91 -7.21
CA ASN A 138 5.63 -2.01 -8.10
C ASN A 138 6.85 -2.51 -8.88
N TRP A 139 7.68 -1.61 -9.43
CA TRP A 139 8.91 -2.00 -10.11
C TRP A 139 9.84 -2.80 -9.20
N TYR A 140 9.97 -2.37 -7.95
CA TYR A 140 10.86 -3.03 -6.99
C TYR A 140 10.38 -4.46 -6.71
N TYR A 141 9.11 -4.66 -6.36
CA TYR A 141 8.60 -5.99 -6.08
C TYR A 141 8.55 -6.89 -7.33
N GLN A 142 8.29 -6.34 -8.51
CA GLN A 142 8.46 -7.08 -9.77
C GLN A 142 9.91 -7.52 -9.98
N ALA A 143 10.88 -6.63 -9.76
CA ALA A 143 12.30 -6.95 -9.90
C ALA A 143 12.73 -8.06 -8.94
N MET A 144 12.28 -7.98 -7.67
CA MET A 144 12.52 -9.03 -6.68
C MET A 144 11.86 -10.35 -7.06
N ALA A 145 10.65 -10.32 -7.63
CA ALA A 145 9.97 -11.52 -8.13
C ALA A 145 10.78 -12.19 -9.26
N TYR A 146 11.20 -11.41 -10.27
CA TYR A 146 12.07 -11.91 -11.34
C TYR A 146 13.37 -12.50 -10.81
N GLN A 147 14.02 -11.83 -9.84
CA GLN A 147 15.24 -12.34 -9.22
C GLN A 147 15.02 -13.68 -8.52
N LYS A 148 13.91 -13.84 -7.78
CA LYS A 148 13.55 -15.10 -7.12
C LYS A 148 13.23 -16.23 -8.10
N MET A 149 12.79 -15.88 -9.31
CA MET A 149 12.59 -16.82 -10.41
C MET A 149 13.88 -17.11 -11.21
N GLY A 150 14.99 -16.42 -10.92
CA GLY A 150 16.26 -16.55 -11.65
C GLY A 150 16.33 -15.72 -12.94
N ASP A 151 15.32 -14.89 -13.24
CA ASP A 151 15.33 -13.98 -14.38
C ASP A 151 16.09 -12.69 -14.04
N THR A 152 17.43 -12.82 -14.03
CA THR A 152 18.33 -11.71 -13.72
C THR A 152 18.26 -10.58 -14.74
N GLN A 153 17.86 -10.88 -15.98
CA GLN A 153 17.76 -9.88 -17.05
C GLN A 153 16.62 -8.89 -16.79
N ASN A 154 15.41 -9.38 -16.53
CA ASN A 154 14.27 -8.52 -16.27
C ASN A 154 14.35 -7.84 -14.91
N ALA A 155 14.88 -8.54 -13.90
CA ALA A 155 15.21 -7.93 -12.61
C ALA A 155 16.16 -6.73 -12.78
N GLY A 156 17.27 -6.91 -13.52
CA GLY A 156 18.26 -5.87 -13.76
C GLY A 156 17.69 -4.64 -14.47
N LYS A 157 16.82 -4.83 -15.47
CA LYS A 157 16.14 -3.71 -16.16
C LYS A 157 15.30 -2.85 -15.23
N LEU A 158 14.51 -3.48 -14.34
CA LEU A 158 13.67 -2.77 -13.39
C LEU A 158 14.50 -2.08 -12.30
N MET A 159 15.56 -2.72 -11.81
CA MET A 159 16.48 -2.10 -10.86
C MET A 159 17.17 -0.87 -11.47
N GLU A 160 17.55 -0.92 -12.75
CA GLU A 160 18.11 0.23 -13.45
C GLU A 160 17.07 1.35 -13.65
N LYS A 161 15.81 0.99 -13.94
CA LYS A 161 14.69 1.95 -13.98
C LYS A 161 14.54 2.69 -12.65
N ILE A 162 14.62 1.98 -11.51
CA ILE A 162 14.55 2.58 -10.17
C ILE A 162 15.73 3.55 -9.92
N LYS A 163 16.95 3.16 -10.31
CA LYS A 163 18.14 4.00 -10.13
C LYS A 163 18.05 5.29 -10.93
N THR A 164 17.58 5.22 -12.18
CA THR A 164 17.59 6.35 -13.12
C THR A 164 16.33 7.22 -13.09
N SER A 165 15.21 6.72 -12.54
CA SER A 165 13.92 7.43 -12.50
C SER A 165 14.01 8.78 -11.77
N ASN A 166 13.27 9.78 -12.24
CA ASN A 166 13.15 11.09 -11.58
C ASN A 166 11.75 11.32 -11.01
N VAL A 167 10.91 10.28 -10.92
CA VAL A 167 9.57 10.37 -10.34
C VAL A 167 9.67 10.89 -8.91
N ASN A 168 9.09 12.06 -8.65
CA ASN A 168 9.07 12.63 -7.31
C ASN A 168 8.02 11.91 -6.45
N SER A 169 8.41 10.79 -5.82
CA SER A 169 7.57 10.04 -4.90
C SER A 169 8.36 9.54 -3.70
N MET A 170 7.68 9.41 -2.56
CA MET A 170 8.24 8.78 -1.37
C MET A 170 8.61 7.31 -1.66
N ASN A 171 7.80 6.64 -2.48
CA ASN A 171 8.06 5.27 -2.94
C ASN A 171 9.42 5.16 -3.64
N LEU A 172 9.77 6.10 -4.54
CA LEU A 172 11.07 6.10 -5.20
C LEU A 172 12.22 6.21 -4.19
N ALA A 173 12.12 7.14 -3.25
CA ALA A 173 13.13 7.33 -2.21
C ALA A 173 13.32 6.06 -1.36
N LEU A 174 12.21 5.39 -0.99
CA LEU A 174 12.22 4.15 -0.25
C LEU A 174 12.91 3.01 -1.02
N VAL A 175 12.51 2.76 -2.27
CA VAL A 175 13.02 1.61 -3.03
C VAL A 175 14.46 1.79 -3.49
N ARG A 176 14.93 3.03 -3.69
CA ARG A 176 16.34 3.30 -3.99
C ARG A 176 17.26 2.88 -2.84
N ASN A 177 16.90 3.23 -1.61
CA ASN A 177 17.65 2.81 -0.43
C ASN A 177 17.67 1.27 -0.31
N LYS A 178 16.52 0.61 -0.56
CA LYS A 178 16.44 -0.87 -0.56
C LYS A 178 17.29 -1.51 -1.65
N THR A 179 17.25 -0.98 -2.88
CA THR A 179 18.00 -1.48 -4.05
C THR A 179 19.51 -1.36 -3.87
N LEU A 180 19.98 -0.25 -3.27
CA LEU A 180 21.40 -0.09 -2.95
C LEU A 180 21.85 -1.08 -1.87
N GLY A 181 21.02 -1.31 -0.85
CA GLY A 181 21.31 -2.28 0.21
C GLY A 181 21.34 -3.73 -0.25
N SER A 182 20.47 -4.14 -1.17
CA SER A 182 20.46 -5.53 -1.69
C SER A 182 21.69 -5.87 -2.52
N LEU A 183 22.20 -4.91 -3.32
CA LEU A 183 23.41 -5.11 -4.13
C LEU A 183 24.67 -5.22 -3.26
N ALA A 184 24.73 -4.52 -2.13
CA ALA A 184 25.86 -4.57 -1.21
C ALA A 184 25.93 -5.87 -0.38
N MET A 185 24.89 -6.71 -0.40
CA MET A 185 24.87 -8.01 0.28
C MET A 185 25.18 -9.19 -0.66
N GLU A 186 25.40 -8.93 -1.95
CA GLU A 186 25.75 -9.93 -2.96
C GLU A 186 27.26 -9.91 -3.33
N GLU A 187 28.05 -9.02 -2.68
CA GLU A 187 29.53 -8.97 -2.73
C GLU A 187 30.16 -9.63 -1.48
#